data_AF-A0A356UJW4-F1
#
_entry.id   AF-A0A356UJW4-F1
#
_cell.length_a   1.000
_cell.length_b   1.000
_cell.length_c   1.000
_cell.angle_alpha   90.00
_cell.angle_beta   90.00
_cell.angle_gamma   90.00
#
_symmetry.space_group_name_H-M   'P 1'
#
loop_
_entity.id
_entity.type
_entity.pdbx_description
1 polymer ?
#
loop_
_entity_poly.entity_id
_entity_poly.type
_entity_poly.pdbx_seq_one_letter_code
_entity_poly.pdbx_strand_id
1 'polypeptide(L)' 'MTEEKNKVQFLSGNEACVWAGSHAKARFFAGYPISPATEIAEMCAQELPKNDGFYIQMED' A
#
# COMPACT_ATOMS: atom_id res chain seq x y z
N MET A 1 -4.42 -6.25 -26.81
CA MET A 1 -3.97 -6.73 -25.49
C MET A 1 -2.49 -6.48 -25.41
N THR A 2 -2.07 -5.38 -24.78
CA THR A 2 -0.65 -5.08 -24.57
C THR A 2 -0.14 -5.97 -23.45
N GLU A 3 0.84 -6.82 -23.75
CA GLU A 3 1.55 -7.64 -22.76
C GLU A 3 2.16 -6.71 -21.70
N GLU A 4 1.63 -6.74 -20.48
CA GLU A 4 2.31 -6.13 -19.34
C GLU A 4 3.59 -6.92 -19.07
N LYS A 5 4.72 -6.32 -19.42
CA LYS A 5 6.04 -6.85 -19.10
C LYS A 5 6.16 -7.05 -17.60
N ASN A 6 6.59 -8.25 -17.19
CA ASN A 6 6.95 -8.59 -15.82
C ASN A 6 8.10 -7.65 -15.36
N LYS A 7 7.74 -6.52 -14.74
CA LYS A 7 8.69 -5.49 -14.33
C LYS A 7 9.29 -5.87 -12.97
N VAL A 8 10.55 -6.27 -12.98
CA VAL A 8 11.30 -6.49 -11.74
C VAL A 8 11.53 -5.13 -11.07
N GLN A 9 11.18 -5.03 -9.79
CA GLN A 9 11.37 -3.84 -8.97
C GLN A 9 12.23 -4.18 -7.75
N PHE A 10 13.05 -3.23 -7.31
CA PHE A 10 13.80 -3.32 -6.06
C PHE A 10 12.99 -2.59 -4.99
N LEU A 11 12.37 -3.34 -4.08
CA LEU A 11 11.44 -2.85 -3.07
C LEU A 11 11.89 -3.28 -1.69
N SER A 12 11.60 -2.47 -0.67
CA SER A 12 11.58 -2.89 0.72
C SER A 12 10.42 -3.86 1.00
N GLY A 13 10.47 -4.56 2.13
CA GLY A 13 9.37 -5.43 2.57
C GLY A 13 8.06 -4.67 2.78
N ASN A 14 8.13 -3.47 3.38
CA ASN A 14 6.96 -2.62 3.61
C ASN A 14 6.31 -2.18 2.29
N GLU A 15 7.10 -1.72 1.32
CA GLU A 15 6.61 -1.38 -0.02
C GLU A 15 5.97 -2.59 -0.71
N ALA A 16 6.60 -3.76 -0.62
CA ALA A 16 6.08 -5.00 -1.21
C ALA A 16 4.70 -5.37 -0.64
N CYS A 17 4.48 -5.20 0.67
CA CYS A 17 3.18 -5.42 1.31
C CYS A 17 2.09 -4.48 0.77
N VAL A 18 2.40 -3.19 0.60
CA VAL A 18 1.44 -2.20 0.09
C VAL A 18 1.06 -2.52 -1.36
N TRP A 19 2.04 -2.79 -2.22
CA TRP A 19 1.76 -3.16 -3.61
C TRP A 19 1.02 -4.48 -3.73
N ALA A 20 1.36 -5.48 -2.91
CA ALA A 20 0.62 -6.74 -2.85
C ALA A 20 -0.85 -6.49 -2.47
N GLY A 21 -1.12 -5.66 -1.45
CA GLY A 21 -2.48 -5.26 -1.08
C GLY A 21 -3.22 -4.57 -2.23
N SER A 22 -2.57 -3.62 -2.90
CA SER A 22 -3.14 -2.91 -4.05
C SER A 22 -3.50 -3.86 -5.20
N HIS A 23 -2.58 -4.76 -5.58
CA HIS A 23 -2.78 -5.77 -6.62
C HIS A 23 -3.85 -6.80 -6.24
N ALA A 24 -3.96 -7.15 -4.95
CA ALA A 24 -5.02 -7.99 -4.41
C ALA A 24 -6.39 -7.28 -4.33
N LYS A 25 -6.48 -6.02 -4.79
CA LYS A 25 -7.66 -5.17 -4.75
C LYS A 25 -8.10 -4.82 -3.31
N ALA A 26 -7.18 -4.76 -2.36
CA ALA A 26 -7.47 -4.17 -1.06
C ALA A 26 -7.80 -2.67 -1.25
N ARG A 27 -8.89 -2.21 -0.64
CA ARG A 27 -9.39 -0.82 -0.75
C ARG A 27 -9.64 -0.16 0.60
N PHE A 28 -9.20 -0.79 1.68
CA PHE A 28 -9.32 -0.24 3.01
C PHE A 28 -8.05 -0.58 3.79
N PHE A 29 -7.45 0.42 4.41
CA PHE A 29 -6.39 0.24 5.40
C PHE A 29 -6.70 1.12 6.61
N ALA A 30 -6.53 0.53 7.76
CA ALA A 30 -6.68 1.18 9.06
C ALA A 30 -5.41 0.91 9.85
N GLY A 31 -4.81 1.96 10.40
CA GLY A 31 -3.60 1.80 11.20
C GLY A 31 -3.09 3.12 11.74
N TYR A 32 -1.92 3.06 12.39
CA TYR A 32 -1.24 4.22 12.93
C TYR A 32 0.24 4.17 12.53
N PRO A 33 0.87 5.29 12.15
CA PRO A 33 2.30 5.33 11.86
C PRO A 33 3.12 5.00 13.11
N ILE A 34 3.64 3.78 13.18
CA ILE A 34 4.50 3.31 14.27
C ILE A 34 5.59 2.41 13.71
N SER A 35 6.83 2.59 14.18
CA SER A 35 7.95 1.75 13.74
C SER A 35 7.70 0.29 14.14
N PRO A 36 7.96 -0.69 13.24
CA PRO A 36 8.58 -0.58 11.91
C PRO A 36 7.56 -0.53 10.74
N ALA A 37 6.29 -0.24 10.99
CA ALA A 37 5.22 -0.23 9.99
C ALA A 37 4.85 1.18 9.47
N THR A 38 5.62 2.21 9.84
CA THR A 38 5.40 3.59 9.44
C THR A 38 5.28 3.74 7.92
N GLU A 39 6.17 3.12 7.14
CA GLU A 39 6.17 3.25 5.69
C GLU A 39 4.92 2.60 5.06
N ILE A 40 4.38 1.54 5.67
CA ILE A 40 3.12 0.93 5.21
C ILE A 40 1.98 1.94 5.39
N ALA A 41 1.87 2.55 6.58
CA ALA A 41 0.83 3.53 6.85
C ALA A 41 0.94 4.75 5.93
N GLU A 42 2.15 5.29 5.75
CA GLU A 42 2.41 6.43 4.86
C GLU A 42 2.07 6.12 3.40
N MET A 43 2.50 4.98 2.87
CA MET A 43 2.20 4.59 1.50
C MET A 43 0.70 4.29 1.32
N CYS A 44 0.04 3.61 2.26
CA CYS A 44 -1.40 3.37 2.19
C CYS A 44 -2.19 4.69 2.18
N ALA A 45 -1.78 5.68 2.98
CA ALA A 45 -2.38 7.01 2.99
C ALA A 45 -2.26 7.73 1.62
N GLN A 46 -1.16 7.49 0.90
CA GLN A 46 -0.92 8.08 -0.43
C GLN A 46 -1.59 7.29 -1.57
N GLU A 47 -1.53 5.96 -1.53
CA GLU A 47 -1.88 5.10 -2.67
C GLU A 47 -3.35 4.67 -2.67
N LEU A 48 -3.99 4.47 -1.51
CA LEU A 48 -5.39 4.02 -1.49
C LEU A 48 -6.36 5.05 -2.09
N PRO A 49 -6.27 6.36 -1.80
CA PRO A 49 -7.18 7.35 -2.40
C PRO A 49 -7.06 7.42 -3.94
N LYS A 50 -5.88 7.10 -4.49
CA LYS A 50 -5.67 7.05 -5.96
C LYS A 50 -6.36 5.85 -6.62
N ASN A 51 -6.74 4.85 -5.84
CA ASN A 51 -7.30 3.58 -6.29
C ASN A 51 -8.74 3.35 -5.77
N ASP A 52 -9.49 4.42 -5.47
CA ASP A 52 -10.83 4.38 -4.89
C ASP A 52 -10.91 3.64 -3.54
N GLY A 53 -9.81 3.65 -2.79
CA GLY A 53 -9.71 3.08 -1.45
C GLY A 53 -9.69 4.13 -0.35
N PHE A 54 -9.86 3.67 0.88
CA PHE A 54 -9.88 4.49 2.09
C PHE A 54 -8.71 4.14 3.00
N TYR A 55 -8.04 5.17 3.49
CA TYR A 55 -7.08 5.08 4.57
C TYR A 55 -7.67 5.77 5.80
N ILE A 56 -7.61 5.12 6.96
CA ILE A 56 -8.00 5.71 8.24
C ILE A 56 -6.83 5.60 9.20
N GLN A 57 -6.36 6.76 9.69
CA GLN A 57 -5.47 6.79 10.84
C GLN A 57 -6.31 6.62 12.10
N MET A 58 -6.07 5.55 12.84
CA MET A 58 -6.71 5.29 14.13
C MET A 58 -5.87 5.91 15.25
N GLU A 59 -6.52 6.48 16.26
CA GLU A 59 -5.89 6.70 17.57
C GLU A 59 -5.80 5.32 18.26
N ASP A 60 -4.64 5.01 18.83
CA ASP A 60 -4.22 3.72 19.42
C ASP A 60 -5.38 2.80 19.90
#